data_AF-A0A7K2N318-F1
#
_entry.id   AF-A0A7K2N318-F1
#
_cell.length_a   1.000
_cell.length_b   1.000
_cell.length_c   1.000
_cell.angle_alpha   90.00
_cell.angle_beta   90.00
_cell.angle_gamma   90.00
#
_symmetry.space_group_name_H-M   'P 1'
#
loop_
_entity.id
_entity.type
_entity.pdbx_description
1 polymer ?
#
loop_
_entity_poly.entity_id
_entity_poly.type
_entity_poly.pdbx_seq_one_letter_code
_entity_poly.pdbx_strand_id
1 'polypeptide(L)'
;RFDPPGDGAMDASLAALTWAGAGPAARWLTGEALAEVSVRLQTSSQRSGVGPGQRPGDFRARAALARQAAEVRVLEQAAEIRFQRLHTPFLDNQVVRACRALPEALRVQPGARAAILRSVLEGAGVSELPPGWGA
;
A
#
# COMPACT_ATOMS: atom_id res chain seq x y z
N ARG A 1 -52.17 43.18 10.48
CA ARG A 1 -51.01 43.46 11.36
C ARG A 1 -50.14 42.23 11.29
N PHE A 2 -49.07 42.27 10.49
CA PHE A 2 -48.12 41.16 10.40
C PHE A 2 -47.25 41.21 11.66
N ASP A 3 -47.31 40.16 12.47
CA ASP A 3 -46.36 39.97 13.56
C ASP A 3 -44.96 39.83 12.97
N PRO A 4 -43.93 40.47 13.56
CA PRO A 4 -42.57 40.26 13.12
C PRO A 4 -42.26 38.76 13.25
N PRO A 5 -41.64 38.11 12.24
CA PRO A 5 -41.20 36.74 12.39
C PRO A 5 -40.25 36.69 13.58
N GLY A 6 -40.73 36.10 14.68
CA GLY A 6 -39.99 36.04 15.92
C GLY A 6 -38.67 35.31 15.71
N ASP A 7 -37.64 35.79 16.39
CA ASP A 7 -36.28 35.23 16.45
C ASP A 7 -36.26 33.68 16.56
N GLY A 8 -37.33 33.08 17.08
CA GLY A 8 -37.49 31.63 17.26
C GLY A 8 -37.52 30.75 16.00
N ALA A 9 -37.93 31.23 14.82
CA ALA A 9 -37.95 30.37 13.62
C ALA A 9 -36.54 30.13 13.04
N MET A 10 -35.71 31.17 13.10
CA MET A 10 -34.31 31.12 12.69
C MET A 10 -33.48 30.35 13.73
N ASP A 11 -33.75 30.59 15.03
CA ASP A 11 -33.15 29.82 16.12
C ASP A 11 -33.55 28.34 16.09
N ALA A 12 -34.81 28.00 15.78
CA ALA A 12 -35.24 26.61 15.62
C ALA A 12 -34.58 25.92 14.42
N SER A 13 -34.36 26.65 13.33
CA SER A 13 -33.64 26.14 12.15
C SER A 13 -32.15 25.93 12.43
N LEU A 14 -31.52 26.85 13.18
CA LEU A 14 -30.15 26.71 13.67
C LEU A 14 -30.02 25.53 14.64
N ALA A 15 -30.97 25.37 15.57
CA ALA A 15 -31.02 24.24 16.50
C ALA A 15 -31.28 22.89 15.79
N ALA A 16 -31.97 22.88 14.65
CA ALA A 16 -32.13 21.69 13.82
C ALA A 16 -30.84 21.31 13.09
N LEU A 17 -30.00 22.30 12.73
CA LEU A 17 -28.69 22.07 12.10
C LEU A 17 -27.61 21.58 13.09
N THR A 18 -27.80 21.76 14.41
CA THR A 18 -26.86 21.29 15.44
C THR A 18 -27.04 19.82 15.84
N TRP A 19 -28.11 19.15 15.39
CA TRP A 19 -28.35 17.71 15.65
C TRP A 19 -27.31 16.78 15.03
N ALA A 20 -26.64 17.23 13.95
CA ALA A 20 -25.43 16.61 13.45
C ALA A 20 -24.23 17.51 13.79
N GLY A 21 -24.02 17.73 15.09
CA GLY A 21 -22.85 18.45 15.59
C GLY A 21 -21.60 17.87 14.91
N ALA A 22 -20.80 18.76 14.32
CA ALA A 22 -19.64 18.35 13.55
C ALA A 22 -18.75 17.49 14.45
N GLY A 23 -18.62 16.20 14.12
CA GLY A 23 -17.90 15.25 14.96
C GLY A 23 -16.43 15.65 15.12
N PRO A 24 -15.66 14.97 15.98
CA PRO A 24 -14.24 15.28 16.19
C PRO A 24 -13.39 15.30 14.90
N ALA A 25 -13.87 14.65 13.84
CA ALA A 25 -13.26 14.66 12.51
C ALA A 25 -13.44 15.98 11.74
N ALA A 26 -14.46 16.78 12.02
CA ALA A 26 -14.76 18.01 11.30
C ALA A 26 -13.68 19.07 11.42
N ARG A 27 -12.89 19.05 12.51
CA ARG A 27 -11.71 19.91 12.67
C ARG A 27 -10.68 19.74 11.53
N TRP A 28 -10.64 18.57 10.91
CA TRP A 28 -9.75 18.26 9.78
C TRP A 28 -10.24 18.81 8.44
N LEU A 29 -11.51 19.21 8.35
CA LEU A 29 -12.12 19.73 7.12
C LEU A 29 -12.04 21.25 7.01
N THR A 30 -11.38 21.91 7.97
CA THR A 30 -11.10 23.34 7.91
C THR A 30 -10.00 23.63 6.87
N GLY A 31 -10.06 24.80 6.24
CA GLY A 31 -9.04 25.21 5.26
C GLY A 31 -7.62 25.23 5.85
N GLU A 32 -7.49 25.61 7.12
CA GLU A 32 -6.22 25.62 7.86
C GLU A 32 -5.67 24.20 8.08
N ALA A 33 -6.50 23.28 8.60
CA ALA A 33 -6.07 21.90 8.82
C ALA A 33 -5.72 21.18 7.51
N LEU A 34 -6.49 21.43 6.44
CA LEU A 34 -6.18 20.91 5.11
C LEU A 34 -4.87 21.49 4.55
N ALA A 35 -4.64 22.79 4.74
CA ALA A 35 -3.39 23.44 4.34
C ALA A 35 -2.19 22.84 5.10
N GLU A 36 -2.29 22.66 6.41
CA GLU A 36 -1.25 22.04 7.22
C GLU A 36 -0.95 20.60 6.77
N VAL A 37 -2.00 19.79 6.56
CA VAL A 37 -1.86 18.42 6.06
C VAL A 37 -1.20 18.40 4.69
N SER A 38 -1.58 19.31 3.78
CA SER A 38 -0.96 19.42 2.45
C SER A 38 0.53 19.76 2.52
N VAL A 39 0.93 20.69 3.39
CA VAL A 39 2.34 21.05 3.59
C VAL A 39 3.13 19.88 4.18
N ARG A 40 2.55 19.15 5.16
CA ARG A 40 3.16 17.95 5.74
C ARG A 40 3.30 16.84 4.71
N LEU A 41 2.29 16.61 3.87
CA LEU A 41 2.34 15.65 2.76
C LEU A 41 3.39 16.05 1.72
N GLN A 42 3.43 17.32 1.31
CA GLN A 42 4.40 17.84 0.35
C GLN A 42 5.83 17.72 0.88
N THR A 43 6.05 18.08 2.14
CA THR A 43 7.34 17.95 2.82
C THR A 43 7.73 16.47 2.97
N SER A 44 6.78 15.60 3.30
CA SER A 44 7.01 14.14 3.36
C SER A 44 7.34 13.55 1.99
N SER A 45 6.68 14.03 0.93
CA SER A 45 6.97 13.64 -0.45
C SER A 45 8.38 14.08 -0.87
N GLN A 46 8.84 15.25 -0.43
CA GLN A 46 10.20 15.74 -0.69
C GLN A 46 11.27 15.02 0.14
N ARG A 47 10.93 14.57 1.36
CA ARG A 47 11.83 13.79 2.25
C ARG A 47 11.84 12.29 1.94
N SER A 48 10.80 11.77 1.30
CA SER A 48 10.77 10.38 0.88
C SER A 48 11.94 10.18 -0.07
N GLY A 49 12.91 9.35 0.33
CA GLY A 49 14.13 8.99 -0.41
C GLY A 49 13.87 8.20 -1.70
N VAL A 50 12.83 8.59 -2.42
CA VAL A 50 12.58 8.26 -3.81
C VAL A 50 13.62 9.05 -4.59
N GLY A 51 14.69 8.39 -5.01
CA GLY A 51 15.72 9.03 -5.84
C GLY A 51 15.07 9.69 -7.07
N PRO A 52 15.69 10.73 -7.64
CA PRO A 52 15.15 11.44 -8.80
C PRO A 52 14.70 10.45 -9.89
N GLY A 53 13.42 10.47 -10.26
CA GLY A 53 12.85 9.63 -11.31
C GLY A 53 12.28 8.26 -10.90
N GLN A 54 12.30 7.89 -9.62
CA GLN A 54 11.69 6.62 -9.19
C GLN A 54 10.19 6.78 -8.90
N ARG A 55 9.33 5.93 -9.47
CA ARG A 55 7.89 5.97 -9.16
C ARG A 55 7.65 5.42 -7.74
N PRO A 56 6.63 5.90 -7.00
CA PRO A 56 6.34 5.40 -5.64
C PRO A 56 6.19 3.87 -5.56
N GLY A 57 5.63 3.23 -6.58
CA GLY A 57 5.54 1.77 -6.68
C GLY A 57 6.89 1.08 -6.78
N ASP A 58 7.83 1.65 -7.52
CA ASP A 58 9.19 1.11 -7.68
C ASP A 58 10.01 1.26 -6.39
N PHE A 59 9.81 2.36 -5.68
CA PHE A 59 10.40 2.55 -4.36
C PHE A 59 9.88 1.50 -3.38
N ARG A 60 8.56 1.30 -3.31
CA ARG A 60 7.94 0.27 -2.44
C ARG A 60 8.43 -1.13 -2.78
N ALA A 61 8.48 -1.47 -4.07
CA ALA A 61 8.98 -2.76 -4.53
C ALA A 61 10.46 -2.98 -4.17
N ARG A 62 11.30 -1.96 -4.34
CA ARG A 62 12.72 -2.01 -3.94
C ARG A 62 12.87 -2.17 -2.42
N ALA A 63 12.08 -1.43 -1.65
CA ALA A 63 12.10 -1.53 -0.19
C ALA A 63 11.66 -2.92 0.30
N ALA A 64 10.65 -3.52 -0.34
CA ALA A 64 10.21 -4.89 -0.03
C ALA A 64 11.31 -5.91 -0.32
N LEU A 65 11.96 -5.83 -1.49
CA LEU A 65 13.08 -6.71 -1.84
C LEU A 65 14.27 -6.53 -0.88
N ALA A 66 14.58 -5.31 -0.47
CA ALA A 66 15.65 -5.03 0.48
C ALA A 66 15.38 -5.65 1.86
N ARG A 67 14.13 -5.60 2.34
CA ARG A 67 13.72 -6.27 3.58
C ARG A 67 13.86 -7.78 3.47
N GLN A 68 13.34 -8.38 2.41
CA GLN A 68 13.44 -9.82 2.19
C GLN A 68 14.91 -10.29 2.09
N ALA A 69 15.77 -9.52 1.42
CA ALA A 69 17.20 -9.82 1.36
C ALA A 69 17.88 -9.74 2.74
N ALA A 70 17.44 -8.83 3.62
CA ALA A 70 17.94 -8.75 4.99
C ALA A 70 17.51 -9.96 5.82
N GLU A 71 16.25 -10.38 5.71
CA GLU A 71 15.72 -11.57 6.37
C GLU A 71 16.47 -12.84 5.92
N VAL A 72 16.72 -12.98 4.62
CA VAL A 72 17.46 -14.14 4.08
C VAL A 72 18.87 -14.21 4.61
N ARG A 73 19.59 -13.08 4.71
CA ARG A 73 20.95 -13.07 5.30
C ARG A 73 20.95 -13.57 6.74
N VAL A 74 19.94 -13.22 7.54
CA VAL A 74 19.78 -13.73 8.91
C VAL A 74 19.54 -15.24 8.90
N LEU A 75 18.70 -15.73 7.99
CA LEU A 75 18.45 -17.17 7.85
C LEU A 75 19.68 -17.95 7.36
N GLU A 76 20.46 -17.38 6.44
CA GLU A 76 21.72 -17.96 5.97
C GLU A 76 22.70 -18.12 7.15
N GLN A 77 22.88 -17.06 7.96
CA GLN A 77 23.71 -17.14 9.17
C GLN A 77 23.23 -18.23 10.14
N ALA A 78 21.92 -18.38 10.33
CA ALA A 78 21.36 -19.43 11.18
C ALA A 78 21.58 -20.85 10.61
N ALA A 79 21.49 -21.00 9.28
CA ALA A 79 21.69 -22.27 8.59
C ALA A 79 23.16 -22.72 8.60
N GLU A 80 24.11 -21.78 8.48
CA GLU A 80 25.55 -22.05 8.56
C GLU A 80 25.95 -22.72 9.88
N ILE A 81 25.39 -22.28 11.01
CA ILE A 81 25.63 -22.89 12.34
C ILE A 81 25.26 -24.38 12.36
N ARG A 82 24.31 -24.79 11.51
CA ARG A 82 23.83 -26.18 11.40
C ARG A 82 24.43 -26.93 10.22
N PHE A 83 25.41 -26.35 9.52
CA PHE A 83 25.98 -26.88 8.28
C PHE A 83 24.92 -27.17 7.20
N GLN A 84 23.83 -26.40 7.21
CA GLN A 84 22.77 -26.50 6.22
C GLN A 84 22.94 -25.41 5.16
N ARG A 85 22.58 -25.72 3.92
CA ARG A 85 22.56 -24.74 2.84
C ARG A 85 21.13 -24.26 2.60
N LEU A 86 20.90 -22.96 2.81
CA LEU A 86 19.62 -22.36 2.47
C LEU A 86 19.48 -22.24 0.95
N HIS A 87 18.33 -22.66 0.42
CA HIS A 87 18.02 -22.55 -1.00
C HIS A 87 16.93 -21.49 -1.23
N THR A 88 17.23 -20.47 -2.03
CA THR A 88 16.36 -19.29 -2.26
C THR A 88 16.11 -19.03 -3.75
N PRO A 89 15.51 -19.98 -4.49
CA PRO A 89 15.41 -19.90 -5.95
C PRO A 89 14.62 -18.69 -6.46
N PHE A 90 13.64 -18.21 -5.70
CA PHE A 90 12.85 -17.03 -6.06
C PHE A 90 13.60 -15.70 -5.94
N LEU A 91 14.80 -15.70 -5.35
CA LEU A 91 15.68 -14.53 -5.25
C LEU A 91 16.79 -14.54 -6.30
N ASP A 92 16.74 -15.47 -7.26
CA ASP A 92 17.63 -15.42 -8.41
C ASP A 92 17.45 -14.13 -9.22
N ASN A 93 18.55 -13.64 -9.79
CA ASN A 93 18.58 -12.39 -10.54
C ASN A 93 17.60 -12.39 -11.72
N GLN A 94 17.41 -13.51 -12.41
CA GLN A 94 16.48 -13.60 -13.53
C GLN A 94 15.04 -13.58 -13.06
N VAL A 95 14.72 -14.29 -11.98
CA VAL A 95 13.39 -14.28 -11.38
C VAL A 95 13.03 -12.87 -10.90
N VAL A 96 13.94 -12.20 -10.19
CA VAL A 96 13.72 -10.82 -9.72
C VAL A 96 13.55 -9.85 -10.89
N ARG A 97 14.34 -9.98 -11.96
CA ARG A 97 14.20 -9.15 -13.17
C ARG A 97 12.86 -9.38 -13.87
N ALA A 98 12.45 -10.64 -14.04
CA ALA A 98 11.16 -11.00 -14.62
C ALA A 98 10.00 -10.42 -13.80
N CYS A 99 10.03 -10.59 -12.48
CA CYS A 99 9.02 -10.02 -11.57
C CYS A 99 8.95 -8.49 -11.64
N ARG A 100 10.07 -7.80 -11.87
CA ARG A 100 10.10 -6.34 -12.02
C ARG A 100 9.63 -5.85 -13.38
N ALA A 101 9.70 -6.69 -14.42
CA ALA A 101 9.19 -6.37 -15.75
C ALA A 101 7.65 -6.45 -15.84
N LEU A 102 7.00 -7.10 -14.86
CA LEU A 102 5.55 -7.18 -14.80
C LEU A 102 4.90 -5.80 -14.58
N PRO A 103 3.76 -5.52 -15.23
CA PRO A 103 3.00 -4.29 -15.00
C PRO A 103 2.69 -4.07 -13.51
N GLU A 104 2.82 -2.83 -13.05
CA GLU A 104 2.59 -2.48 -11.63
C GLU A 104 1.18 -2.87 -11.16
N ALA A 105 0.16 -2.63 -11.99
CA ALA A 105 -1.23 -2.98 -11.67
C ALA A 105 -1.40 -4.48 -11.39
N LEU A 106 -0.67 -5.33 -12.11
CA LEU A 106 -0.71 -6.78 -11.93
C LEU A 106 0.00 -7.21 -10.64
N ARG A 107 1.05 -6.49 -10.22
CA ARG A 107 1.80 -6.79 -8.99
C ARG A 107 1.00 -6.51 -7.71
N VAL A 108 0.06 -5.57 -7.75
CA VAL A 108 -0.77 -5.18 -6.59
C VAL A 108 -2.13 -5.86 -6.59
N GLN A 109 -2.53 -6.51 -7.69
CA GLN A 109 -3.82 -7.17 -7.80
C GLN A 109 -3.87 -8.44 -6.91
N PRO A 110 -4.86 -8.56 -6.01
CA PRO A 110 -5.05 -9.77 -5.21
C PRO A 110 -5.22 -11.01 -6.11
N GLY A 111 -4.56 -12.12 -5.73
CA GLY A 111 -4.61 -13.38 -6.49
C GLY A 111 -3.76 -13.43 -7.77
N ALA A 112 -3.31 -12.28 -8.31
CA ALA A 112 -2.55 -12.25 -9.55
C ALA A 112 -1.22 -13.01 -9.46
N ARG A 113 -0.56 -13.00 -8.30
CA ARG A 113 0.69 -13.76 -8.08
C ARG A 113 0.54 -15.24 -8.41
N ALA A 114 -0.51 -15.88 -7.91
CA ALA A 114 -0.77 -17.30 -8.15
C ALA A 114 -1.07 -17.55 -9.64
N ALA A 115 -1.90 -16.71 -10.26
CA ALA A 115 -2.23 -16.81 -11.68
C ALA A 115 -0.99 -16.69 -12.58
N ILE A 116 -0.11 -15.73 -12.30
CA ILE A 116 1.14 -15.53 -13.05
C ILE A 116 2.05 -16.74 -12.91
N LEU A 117 2.29 -17.20 -11.68
CA LEU A 117 3.14 -18.36 -11.44
C LEU A 117 2.57 -19.61 -12.13
N ARG A 118 1.24 -19.76 -12.18
CA ARG A 118 0.59 -20.89 -12.88
C ARG A 118 0.87 -20.84 -14.37
N SER A 119 0.69 -19.68 -14.99
CA SER A 119 1.00 -19.47 -16.40
C SER A 119 2.47 -19.74 -16.73
N VAL A 120 3.40 -19.33 -15.85
CA VAL A 120 4.83 -19.61 -16.02
C VAL A 120 5.12 -21.10 -15.93
N LEU A 121 4.50 -21.81 -14.97
CA LEU A 121 4.67 -23.25 -14.78
C LEU A 121 4.08 -24.04 -15.94
N GLU A 122 2.90 -23.68 -16.41
CA GLU A 122 2.27 -24.27 -17.61
C GLU A 122 3.19 -24.09 -18.84
N GLY A 123 3.76 -22.88 -19.03
CA GLY A 123 4.74 -22.62 -20.09
C GLY A 123 6.05 -23.41 -19.95
N ALA A 124 6.40 -23.83 -18.74
CA ALA A 124 7.53 -24.71 -18.45
C ALA A 124 7.17 -26.21 -18.53
N GLY A 125 5.94 -26.56 -18.93
CA GLY A 125 5.47 -27.93 -19.04
C GLY A 125 4.98 -28.55 -17.72
N VAL A 126 4.79 -27.74 -16.67
CA VAL A 126 4.27 -28.16 -15.37
C VAL A 126 2.80 -27.76 -15.27
N SER A 127 1.92 -28.68 -15.64
CA SER A 127 0.46 -28.48 -15.63
C SER A 127 -0.23 -29.03 -14.38
N GLU A 128 0.32 -30.07 -13.76
CA GLU A 128 -0.27 -30.70 -12.58
C GLU A 128 0.24 -30.06 -11.29
N LEU A 129 -0.53 -29.10 -10.77
CA LEU A 129 -0.24 -28.43 -9.50
C LEU A 129 -1.04 -29.07 -8.36
N PRO A 130 -0.45 -29.22 -7.15
CA PRO A 130 -1.14 -29.78 -6.01
C PRO A 130 -2.44 -29.03 -5.65
N PRO A 131 -3.42 -29.70 -5.03
CA PRO A 131 -4.59 -29.04 -4.47
C PRO A 131 -4.20 -27.93 -3.49
N GLY A 132 -4.88 -26.77 -3.55
CA GLY A 132 -4.58 -25.60 -2.71
C GLY A 132 -3.39 -24.76 -3.18
N TRP A 133 -2.79 -25.07 -4.33
CA TRP A 133 -1.70 -24.28 -4.87
C TRP A 133 -2.16 -22.86 -5.23
N GLY A 134 -1.56 -21.87 -4.58
CA GLY A 134 -1.82 -20.44 -4.81
C GLY A 134 -3.06 -19.88 -4.12
N ALA A 135 -3.70 -20.65 -3.23
CA ALA A 135 -4.78 -20.20 -2.34
C ALA A 135 -4.23 -19.40 -1.14
#